data_AF-A0A835BSQ7-F1
#
_entry.id   AF-A0A835BSQ7-F1
#
_cell.length_a   1.000
_cell.length_b   1.000
_cell.length_c   1.000
_cell.angle_alpha   90.00
_cell.angle_beta   90.00
_cell.angle_gamma   90.00
#
_symmetry.space_group_name_H-M   'P 1'
#
loop_
_entity.id
_entity.type
_entity.pdbx_description
1 polymer ?
#
loop_
_entity_poly.entity_id
_entity_poly.type
_entity_poly.pdbx_seq_one_letter_code
_entity_poly.pdbx_strand_id
1 'polypeptide(L)'
;MVIAAPPAEKLKVMQEAFNAAVAPDPAGCPTVDKSFCETFSKIQKINKKVSTLIHGVPREKKLEMLGVVQKQTFVIVTAINDAYATGDKKKIAGILAAYRKAANVVIAAALSETLKVMEEAFTAATAHPGA
;
A
#
# COMPACT_ATOMS: atom_id res chain seq x y z
N MET A 1 3.78 -18.94 5.01
CA MET A 1 3.07 -17.89 5.78
C MET A 1 1.91 -18.46 6.59
N VAL A 2 0.91 -19.11 6.01
CA VAL A 2 -0.25 -19.66 6.75
C VAL A 2 0.15 -20.66 7.85
N ILE A 3 1.06 -21.59 7.57
CA ILE A 3 1.48 -22.63 8.53
C ILE A 3 2.20 -22.04 9.76
N ALA A 4 2.93 -20.93 9.57
CA ALA A 4 3.70 -20.25 10.61
C ALA A 4 2.88 -19.23 11.42
N ALA A 5 1.65 -18.93 11.02
CA ALA A 5 0.78 -18.00 11.74
C ALA A 5 0.24 -18.63 13.05
N PRO A 6 0.05 -17.84 14.11
CA PRO A 6 -0.65 -18.30 15.32
C PRO A 6 -2.02 -18.90 14.99
N PRO A 7 -2.52 -19.91 15.74
CA PRO A 7 -3.78 -20.59 15.41
C PRO A 7 -4.96 -19.64 15.15
N ALA A 8 -5.09 -18.58 15.94
CA ALA A 8 -6.16 -17.58 15.80
C ALA A 8 -6.08 -16.76 14.49
N GLU A 9 -4.88 -16.59 13.93
CA GLU A 9 -4.64 -15.77 12.73
C GLU A 9 -4.62 -16.60 11.44
N LYS A 10 -4.58 -17.94 11.54
CA LYS A 10 -4.41 -18.81 10.36
C LYS A 10 -5.47 -18.59 9.28
N LEU A 11 -6.74 -18.48 9.67
CA LEU A 11 -7.84 -18.25 8.72
C LEU A 11 -7.71 -16.90 8.02
N LYS A 12 -7.35 -15.86 8.76
CA LYS A 12 -7.15 -14.52 8.20
C LYS A 12 -5.97 -14.50 7.22
N VAL A 13 -4.82 -15.05 7.61
CA VAL A 13 -3.63 -15.12 6.74
C VAL A 13 -3.91 -15.97 5.50
N MET A 14 -4.72 -17.02 5.61
CA MET A 14 -5.17 -17.82 4.46
C MET A 14 -6.06 -17.00 3.52
N GLN A 15 -7.02 -16.24 4.05
CA GLN A 15 -7.86 -15.35 3.25
C GLN A 15 -7.05 -14.26 2.55
N GLU A 16 -6.13 -13.60 3.26
CA GLU A 16 -5.23 -12.59 2.68
C GLU A 16 -4.39 -13.17 1.54
N ALA A 17 -3.91 -14.41 1.68
CA ALA A 17 -3.16 -15.10 0.63
C ALA A 17 -4.01 -15.38 -0.61
N PHE A 18 -5.28 -15.79 -0.45
CA PHE A 18 -6.19 -15.97 -1.58
C PHE A 18 -6.54 -14.64 -2.26
N ASN A 19 -6.79 -13.59 -1.49
CA ASN A 19 -7.08 -12.26 -2.03
C ASN A 19 -5.88 -11.72 -2.82
N ALA A 20 -4.65 -11.98 -2.35
CA ALA A 20 -3.44 -11.63 -3.07
C ALA A 20 -3.28 -12.41 -4.39
N ALA A 21 -3.71 -13.68 -4.45
CA ALA A 21 -3.58 -14.51 -5.64
C ALA A 21 -4.47 -14.06 -6.82
N VAL A 22 -5.56 -13.33 -6.54
CA VAL A 22 -6.47 -12.82 -7.57
C VAL A 22 -6.19 -11.36 -7.96
N ALA A 23 -5.44 -10.63 -7.14
CA ALA A 23 -5.00 -9.28 -7.48
C ALA A 23 -3.94 -9.31 -8.59
N PRO A 24 -3.84 -8.28 -9.44
CA PRO A 24 -2.81 -8.21 -10.46
C PRO A 24 -1.40 -8.24 -9.84
N ASP A 25 -0.48 -8.99 -10.46
CA ASP A 25 0.92 -8.96 -10.09
C ASP A 25 1.54 -7.63 -10.56
N PRO A 26 2.16 -6.83 -9.66
CA PRO A 26 2.90 -5.65 -10.06
C PRO A 26 4.01 -5.89 -11.11
N ALA A 27 4.57 -7.10 -11.19
CA ALA A 27 5.54 -7.48 -12.23
C ALA A 27 4.92 -7.55 -13.64
N GLY A 28 3.59 -7.70 -13.73
CA GLY A 28 2.83 -7.68 -14.98
C GLY A 28 2.56 -6.27 -15.52
N CYS A 29 2.96 -5.22 -14.82
CA CYS A 29 2.80 -3.85 -15.30
C CYS A 29 3.76 -3.54 -16.46
N PRO A 30 3.30 -2.86 -17.53
CA PRO A 30 2.05 -2.12 -17.65
C PRO A 30 0.88 -2.89 -18.31
N THR A 31 1.02 -4.20 -18.55
CA THR A 31 0.11 -4.98 -19.40
C THR A 31 -1.16 -5.52 -18.73
N VAL A 32 -1.26 -5.40 -17.40
CA VAL A 32 -2.43 -5.81 -16.62
C VAL A 32 -3.46 -4.66 -16.51
N ASP A 33 -4.01 -4.40 -15.33
CA ASP A 33 -4.90 -3.27 -15.08
C ASP A 33 -4.12 -1.94 -15.07
N LYS A 34 -4.49 -1.02 -15.96
CA LYS A 34 -3.84 0.29 -16.09
C LYS A 34 -3.92 1.11 -14.79
N SER A 35 -5.08 1.14 -14.14
CA SER A 35 -5.29 1.92 -12.91
C SER A 35 -4.46 1.36 -11.76
N PHE A 36 -4.37 0.04 -11.66
CA PHE A 36 -3.48 -0.65 -10.73
C PHE A 36 -2.02 -0.28 -10.99
N CYS A 37 -1.55 -0.37 -12.24
CA CYS A 37 -0.18 -0.03 -12.59
C CYS A 37 0.15 1.45 -12.32
N GLU A 38 -0.78 2.36 -12.55
CA GLU A 38 -0.63 3.77 -12.17
C GLU A 38 -0.50 3.95 -10.65
N THR A 39 -1.36 3.30 -9.87
CA THR A 39 -1.29 3.31 -8.40
C THR A 39 0.04 2.74 -7.91
N PHE A 40 0.44 1.57 -8.42
CA PHE A 40 1.70 0.92 -8.06
C PHE A 40 2.92 1.78 -8.42
N SER A 41 2.93 2.41 -9.59
CA SER A 41 4.00 3.34 -9.99
C SER A 41 4.16 4.50 -9.00
N LYS A 42 3.06 5.03 -8.45
CA LYS A 42 3.13 6.08 -7.42
C LYS A 42 3.67 5.56 -6.10
N ILE A 43 3.30 4.35 -5.68
CA ILE A 43 3.88 3.70 -4.49
C ILE A 43 5.39 3.53 -4.67
N GLN A 44 5.87 3.13 -5.85
CA GLN A 44 7.31 3.07 -6.12
C GLN A 44 8.01 4.44 -6.00
N LYS A 45 7.36 5.53 -6.44
CA LYS A 45 7.89 6.89 -6.25
C LYS A 45 8.01 7.27 -4.78
N ILE A 46 7.02 6.89 -3.96
CA ILE A 46 7.07 7.08 -2.51
C ILE A 46 8.23 6.26 -1.91
N ASN A 47 8.42 5.01 -2.32
CA ASN A 47 9.54 4.19 -1.84
C ASN A 47 10.91 4.80 -2.18
N LYS A 48 11.07 5.38 -3.37
CA LYS A 48 12.28 6.14 -3.73
C LYS A 48 12.47 7.35 -2.81
N LYS A 49 11.41 8.11 -2.53
CA LYS A 49 11.44 9.26 -1.61
C LYS A 49 11.81 8.84 -0.18
N VAL A 50 11.24 7.75 0.31
CA VAL A 50 11.59 7.14 1.61
C VAL A 50 13.05 6.70 1.63
N SER A 51 13.55 6.08 0.56
CA SER A 51 14.96 5.68 0.45
C SER A 51 15.91 6.87 0.57
N THR A 52 15.57 8.01 -0.04
CA THR A 52 16.30 9.27 0.13
C THR A 52 16.20 9.78 1.56
N LEU A 53 15.01 9.78 2.16
CA LEU A 53 14.78 10.26 3.52
C LEU A 53 15.61 9.50 4.56
N ILE A 54 15.73 8.19 4.42
CA ILE A 54 16.49 7.35 5.37
C ILE A 54 17.99 7.27 5.06
N HIS A 55 18.44 7.94 4.00
CA HIS A 55 19.86 7.95 3.64
C HIS A 55 20.67 8.72 4.69
N GLY A 56 21.72 8.10 5.22
CA GLY A 56 22.54 8.70 6.28
C GLY A 56 21.87 8.77 7.67
N VAL A 57 20.65 8.26 7.82
CA VAL A 57 19.97 8.18 9.12
C VAL A 57 20.58 7.03 9.97
N PRO A 58 20.82 7.23 11.28
CA PRO A 58 21.26 6.15 12.18
C PRO A 58 20.36 4.92 12.12
N ARG A 59 20.93 3.74 12.36
CA ARG A 59 20.28 2.45 12.13
C ARG A 59 18.96 2.32 12.89
N GLU A 60 18.94 2.71 14.17
CA GLU A 60 17.79 2.57 15.06
C GLU A 60 16.62 3.39 14.52
N LYS A 61 16.87 4.68 14.23
CA LYS A 61 15.87 5.58 13.64
C LYS A 61 15.42 5.12 12.25
N LYS A 62 16.32 4.58 11.44
CA LYS A 62 15.98 4.00 10.13
C LYS A 62 15.03 2.81 10.27
N LEU A 63 15.21 1.94 11.26
CA LEU A 63 14.32 0.79 11.50
C LEU A 63 12.91 1.24 11.93
N GLU A 64 12.82 2.25 12.80
CA GLU A 64 11.53 2.85 13.19
C GLU A 64 10.79 3.41 11.97
N MET A 65 11.50 4.17 11.13
CA MET A 65 10.95 4.74 9.89
C MET A 65 10.49 3.66 8.91
N LEU A 66 11.26 2.58 8.75
CA LEU A 66 10.88 1.44 7.92
C LEU A 66 9.67 0.69 8.48
N GLY A 67 9.52 0.60 9.80
CA GLY A 67 8.34 0.02 10.45
C GLY A 67 7.04 0.77 10.08
N VAL A 68 7.08 2.11 10.11
CA VAL A 68 5.94 2.95 9.67
C VAL A 68 5.61 2.69 8.20
N VAL A 69 6.61 2.68 7.33
CA VAL A 69 6.43 2.45 5.89
C VAL A 69 5.87 1.06 5.61
N GLN A 70 6.37 0.03 6.32
CA GLN A 70 5.90 -1.34 6.17
C GLN A 70 4.45 -1.49 6.62
N LYS A 71 4.07 -0.90 7.77
CA LYS A 71 2.69 -0.88 8.25
C LYS A 71 1.74 -0.28 7.20
N GLN A 72 2.09 0.88 6.65
CA GLN A 72 1.25 1.53 5.64
C GLN A 72 1.22 0.76 4.32
N THR A 73 2.35 0.18 3.89
CA THR A 73 2.40 -0.67 2.69
C THR A 73 1.48 -1.88 2.83
N PHE A 74 1.49 -2.53 3.99
CA PHE A 74 0.60 -3.65 4.27
C PHE A 74 -0.87 -3.24 4.16
N VAL A 75 -1.26 -2.12 4.77
CA VAL A 75 -2.63 -1.59 4.72
C VAL A 75 -3.08 -1.33 3.28
N ILE A 76 -2.24 -0.69 2.46
CA ILE A 76 -2.54 -0.41 1.05
C ILE A 76 -2.75 -1.71 0.27
N VAL A 77 -1.80 -2.64 0.39
CA VAL A 77 -1.82 -3.90 -0.38
C VAL A 77 -3.03 -4.74 0.01
N THR A 78 -3.32 -4.87 1.30
CA THR A 78 -4.50 -5.61 1.77
C THR A 78 -5.79 -4.98 1.24
N ALA A 79 -5.94 -3.65 1.32
CA ALA A 79 -7.14 -2.98 0.82
C ALA A 79 -7.34 -3.16 -0.70
N ILE A 80 -6.25 -3.12 -1.48
CA ILE A 80 -6.30 -3.37 -2.93
C ILE A 80 -6.66 -4.84 -3.20
N ASN A 81 -6.00 -5.79 -2.54
CA ASN A 81 -6.26 -7.22 -2.71
C ASN A 81 -7.71 -7.57 -2.34
N ASP A 82 -8.21 -7.05 -1.23
CA ASP A 82 -9.59 -7.24 -0.79
C ASP A 82 -10.59 -6.67 -1.80
N ALA A 83 -10.27 -5.53 -2.43
CA ALA A 83 -11.11 -4.98 -3.49
C ALA A 83 -11.13 -5.91 -4.71
N TYR A 84 -9.98 -6.40 -5.16
CA TYR A 84 -9.89 -7.35 -6.27
C TYR A 84 -10.62 -8.67 -5.98
N ALA A 85 -10.53 -9.18 -4.76
CA ALA A 85 -11.21 -10.39 -4.33
C ALA A 85 -12.74 -10.30 -4.42
N THR A 86 -13.31 -9.10 -4.39
CA THR A 86 -14.76 -8.94 -4.59
C THR A 86 -15.21 -9.09 -6.05
N GLY A 87 -14.30 -8.90 -7.02
CA GLY A 87 -14.65 -8.79 -8.43
C GLY A 87 -15.50 -7.55 -8.80
N ASP A 88 -15.85 -6.69 -7.84
CA ASP A 88 -16.62 -5.47 -8.08
C ASP A 88 -15.73 -4.38 -8.68
N LYS A 89 -15.89 -4.14 -9.98
CA LYS A 89 -15.15 -3.13 -10.73
C LYS A 89 -15.28 -1.73 -10.14
N LYS A 90 -16.44 -1.36 -9.58
CA LYS A 90 -16.63 -0.03 -8.95
C LYS A 90 -15.84 0.07 -7.66
N LYS A 91 -15.85 -0.98 -6.83
CA LYS A 91 -15.07 -1.04 -5.60
C LYS A 91 -13.57 -0.99 -5.87
N ILE A 92 -13.09 -1.76 -6.86
CA ILE A 92 -11.69 -1.75 -7.30
C ILE A 92 -11.29 -0.35 -7.76
N ALA A 93 -12.07 0.27 -8.65
CA ALA A 93 -11.80 1.61 -9.15
C ALA A 93 -11.77 2.67 -8.03
N GLY A 94 -12.71 2.61 -7.09
CA GLY A 94 -12.76 3.52 -5.93
C GLY A 94 -11.52 3.41 -5.05
N ILE A 95 -11.15 2.18 -4.65
CA ILE A 95 -9.97 1.92 -3.82
C ILE A 95 -8.70 2.40 -4.52
N LEU A 96 -8.52 2.05 -5.80
CA LEU A 96 -7.35 2.50 -6.57
C LEU A 96 -7.31 4.03 -6.69
N ALA A 97 -8.45 4.69 -6.92
CA ALA A 97 -8.53 6.14 -7.02
C ALA A 97 -8.17 6.82 -5.68
N ALA A 98 -8.70 6.32 -4.55
CA ALA A 98 -8.42 6.84 -3.22
C ALA A 98 -6.92 6.76 -2.89
N TYR A 99 -6.30 5.59 -3.08
CA TYR A 99 -4.87 5.43 -2.82
C TYR A 99 -3.99 6.19 -3.81
N ARG A 100 -4.42 6.34 -5.07
CA ARG A 100 -3.72 7.16 -6.05
C ARG A 100 -3.74 8.65 -5.66
N LYS A 101 -4.87 9.14 -5.15
CA LYS A 101 -5.03 10.51 -4.62
C LYS A 101 -4.14 10.71 -3.39
N ALA A 102 -4.20 9.80 -2.41
CA ALA A 102 -3.35 9.85 -1.23
C ALA A 102 -1.85 9.81 -1.60
N ALA A 103 -1.47 8.94 -2.53
CA ALA A 103 -0.08 8.84 -2.97
C ALA A 103 0.43 10.15 -3.61
N ASN A 104 -0.41 10.88 -4.34
CA ASN A 104 -0.04 12.20 -4.85
C ASN A 104 0.28 13.20 -3.73
N VAL A 105 -0.50 13.19 -2.64
CA VAL A 105 -0.26 14.05 -1.48
C VAL A 105 1.10 13.72 -0.85
N VAL A 106 1.41 12.44 -0.66
CA VAL A 106 2.71 12.00 -0.11
C VAL A 106 3.88 12.38 -1.03
N ILE A 107 3.71 12.21 -2.33
CA ILE A 107 4.74 12.58 -3.32
C ILE A 107 5.02 14.09 -3.25
N ALA A 108 3.98 14.92 -3.15
CA ALA A 108 4.08 16.37 -3.10
C ALA A 108 4.60 16.93 -1.76
N ALA A 109 4.54 16.14 -0.67
CA ALA A 109 4.99 16.57 0.65
C ALA A 109 6.50 16.94 0.68
N ALA A 110 6.89 17.79 1.63
CA ALA A 110 8.30 17.99 1.94
C ALA A 110 8.97 16.67 2.37
N LEU A 111 10.28 16.51 2.11
CA LEU A 111 10.97 15.26 2.43
C LEU A 111 10.88 14.91 3.92
N SER A 112 11.04 15.89 4.81
CA SER A 112 10.91 15.74 6.27
C SER A 112 9.52 15.29 6.73
N GLU A 113 8.48 15.69 6.01
CA GLU A 113 7.07 15.41 6.35
C GLU A 113 6.56 14.09 5.74
N THR A 114 7.37 13.41 4.92
CA THR A 114 6.94 12.26 4.10
C THR A 114 6.23 11.19 4.95
N LEU A 115 6.78 10.81 6.10
CA LEU A 115 6.21 9.73 6.93
C LEU A 115 4.89 10.13 7.59
N LYS A 116 4.80 11.36 8.09
CA LYS A 116 3.59 11.90 8.69
C LYS A 116 2.46 11.98 7.66
N VAL A 117 2.75 12.59 6.50
CA VAL A 117 1.78 12.71 5.41
C VAL A 117 1.40 11.34 4.85
N MET A 118 2.33 10.38 4.80
CA MET A 118 2.05 9.00 4.41
C MET A 118 1.01 8.36 5.33
N GLU A 119 1.19 8.46 6.65
CA GLU A 119 0.25 7.92 7.63
C GLU A 119 -1.12 8.59 7.54
N GLU A 120 -1.18 9.92 7.50
CA GLU A 120 -2.43 10.67 7.43
C GLU A 120 -3.19 10.40 6.12
N ALA A 121 -2.52 10.49 4.98
CA ALA A 121 -3.16 10.37 3.67
C ALA A 121 -3.66 8.93 3.39
N PHE A 122 -2.89 7.91 3.79
CA PHE A 122 -3.31 6.52 3.60
C PHE A 122 -4.37 6.08 4.60
N THR A 123 -4.35 6.60 5.84
CA THR A 123 -5.46 6.40 6.79
C THR A 123 -6.74 7.09 6.31
N ALA A 124 -6.66 8.25 5.67
CA ALA A 124 -7.83 8.89 5.07
C ALA A 124 -8.40 8.05 3.90
N ALA A 125 -7.52 7.46 3.08
CA ALA A 125 -7.92 6.61 1.96
C ALA A 125 -8.64 5.33 2.38
N THR A 126 -8.27 4.73 3.53
CA THR A 126 -8.99 3.56 4.07
C THR A 126 -10.37 3.92 4.62
N ALA A 127 -10.53 5.10 5.22
CA ALA A 127 -11.80 5.54 5.77
C ALA A 127 -12.84 5.94 4.71
N HIS A 128 -12.39 6.43 3.54
CA HIS A 128 -13.27 6.92 2.46
C HIS A 128 -12.85 6.39 1.07
N PRO A 129 -13.07 5.09 0.79
CA PRO A 129 -12.63 4.48 -0.46
C PRO A 129 -13.46 4.85 -1.71
N GLY A 130 -14.37 5.83 -1.64
CA GLY A 130 -15.31 6.16 -2.72
C GLY A 130 -15.86 7.59 -2.75
N ALA A 131 -15.15 8.57 -2.19
CA ALA A 131 -15.51 9.99 -2.31
C ALA A 131 -14.82 10.67 -3.50
#